data_AF-A0A451CYY7-F1
#
_entry.id   AF-A0A451CYY7-F1
#
_cell.length_a   1.000
_cell.length_b   1.000
_cell.length_c   1.000
_cell.angle_alpha   90.00
_cell.angle_beta   90.00
_cell.angle_gamma   90.00
#
_symmetry.space_group_name_H-M   'P 1'
#
loop_
_entity.id
_entity.type
_entity.pdbx_description
1 polymer ?
#
loop_
_entity_poly.entity_id
_entity_poly.type
_entity_poly.pdbx_seq_one_letter_code
_entity_poly.pdbx_strand_id
1 'polypeptide(L)'
;MIDPKKIEMLARKVHNAMPISIRDFGYDIETKIRQTLQAHLARLELVSRVEFDAQAEILLRAQEKLVILEKRLSELEEIKSDQILNQT
;
A
#
# COMPACT_ATOMS: atom_id res chain seq x y z
N MET A 1 -23.41 -15.87 -37.68
CA MET A 1 -23.19 -14.49 -37.21
C MET A 1 -24.34 -14.15 -36.28
N ILE A 2 -24.07 -13.70 -35.06
CA ILE A 2 -25.14 -13.33 -34.12
C ILE A 2 -25.70 -11.98 -34.60
N ASP A 3 -26.97 -11.97 -35.00
CA ASP A 3 -27.63 -10.77 -35.52
C ASP A 3 -27.78 -9.70 -34.41
N PRO A 4 -27.23 -8.48 -34.59
CA PRO A 4 -27.33 -7.42 -33.59
C PRO A 4 -28.78 -7.03 -33.26
N LYS A 5 -29.71 -7.17 -34.21
CA LYS A 5 -31.16 -6.95 -34.00
C LYS A 5 -31.79 -7.92 -32.99
N LYS A 6 -31.30 -9.16 -32.92
CA LYS A 6 -31.81 -10.16 -31.96
C LYS A 6 -31.32 -9.85 -30.55
N ILE A 7 -30.07 -9.40 -30.41
CA ILE A 7 -29.50 -8.93 -29.14
C ILE A 7 -30.28 -7.71 -28.62
N GLU A 8 -30.61 -6.77 -29.51
CA GLU A 8 -31.38 -5.57 -29.15
C GLU A 8 -32.82 -5.87 -28.74
N MET A 9 -33.50 -6.80 -29.42
CA MET A 9 -34.82 -7.28 -29.01
C MET A 9 -34.79 -8.01 -27.67
N LEU A 10 -33.75 -8.81 -27.41
CA LEU A 10 -33.55 -9.48 -26.12
C LEU A 10 -33.33 -8.43 -25.02
N ALA A 11 -32.48 -7.43 -25.28
CA ALA A 11 -32.21 -6.34 -24.36
C ALA A 11 -33.46 -5.52 -24.03
N ARG A 12 -34.31 -5.21 -25.02
CA ARG A 12 -35.60 -4.51 -24.78
C ARG A 12 -36.59 -5.37 -24.01
N LYS A 13 -36.72 -6.66 -24.32
CA LYS A 13 -37.60 -7.57 -23.55
C LYS A 13 -37.12 -7.73 -22.11
N VAL A 14 -35.82 -7.84 -21.89
CA VAL A 14 -35.20 -7.92 -20.56
C VAL A 14 -35.37 -6.59 -19.81
N HIS A 15 -35.26 -5.45 -20.49
CA HIS A 15 -35.46 -4.13 -19.89
C HIS A 15 -36.93 -3.86 -19.52
N ASN A 16 -37.89 -4.35 -20.31
CA ASN A 16 -39.33 -4.20 -20.06
C ASN A 16 -39.86 -5.25 -19.06
N ALA A 17 -39.19 -6.39 -18.92
CA ALA A 17 -39.52 -7.44 -17.95
C ALA A 17 -38.78 -7.26 -16.61
N MET A 18 -37.80 -6.36 -16.52
CA MET A 18 -37.16 -5.99 -15.25
C MET A 18 -38.09 -5.07 -14.46
N PRO A 19 -38.55 -5.47 -13.26
CA PRO A 19 -39.24 -4.59 -12.33
C PRO A 19 -38.35 -3.40 -11.97
N ILE A 20 -38.97 -2.24 -11.69
CA ILE A 20 -38.28 -1.01 -11.23
C ILE A 20 -37.30 -1.32 -10.09
N SER A 21 -37.69 -2.26 -9.23
CA SER A 21 -36.89 -2.81 -8.13
C SER A 21 -35.50 -3.32 -8.55
N ILE A 22 -35.33 -3.90 -9.73
CA ILE A 22 -34.02 -4.40 -10.21
C ILE A 22 -33.17 -3.26 -10.78
N ARG A 23 -33.80 -2.23 -11.37
CA ARG A 23 -33.11 -1.04 -11.87
C ARG A 23 -32.53 -0.23 -10.70
N ASP A 24 -33.33 -0.04 -9.65
CA ASP A 24 -32.90 0.62 -8.41
C ASP A 24 -31.85 -0.22 -7.67
N PHE A 25 -32.00 -1.55 -7.67
CA PHE A 25 -31.02 -2.45 -7.08
C PHE A 25 -29.66 -2.40 -7.78
N GLY A 26 -29.63 -2.25 -9.11
CA GLY A 26 -28.39 -2.04 -9.86
C GLY A 26 -27.68 -0.75 -9.45
N TYR A 27 -28.43 0.34 -9.29
CA TYR A 27 -27.90 1.64 -8.84
C TYR A 27 -27.39 1.60 -7.39
N ASP A 28 -28.13 0.94 -6.49
CA ASP A 28 -27.73 0.77 -5.09
C ASP A 28 -26.50 -0.12 -4.96
N ILE A 29 -26.38 -1.18 -5.76
CA ILE A 29 -25.19 -2.03 -5.82
C ILE A 29 -24.00 -1.23 -6.33
N GLU A 30 -24.14 -0.47 -7.42
CA GLU A 30 -23.05 0.33 -7.95
C GLU A 30 -22.56 1.35 -6.92
N THR A 31 -23.49 2.02 -6.23
CA THR A 31 -23.19 3.00 -5.20
C THR A 31 -22.50 2.36 -4.00
N LYS A 32 -22.99 1.21 -3.52
CA LYS A 32 -22.36 0.45 -2.42
C LYS A 32 -20.98 -0.07 -2.82
N ILE A 33 -20.81 -0.61 -4.02
CA ILE A 33 -19.51 -1.07 -4.51
C ILE A 33 -18.52 0.10 -4.55
N ARG A 34 -18.93 1.26 -5.08
CA ARG A 34 -18.10 2.47 -5.14
C ARG A 34 -17.70 2.95 -3.75
N GLN A 35 -18.65 3.07 -2.83
CA GLN A 35 -18.39 3.48 -1.45
C GLN A 35 -17.48 2.49 -0.71
N THR A 36 -17.69 1.20 -0.93
CA THR A 36 -16.91 0.14 -0.29
C THR A 36 -15.48 0.13 -0.84
N LEU A 37 -15.30 0.24 -2.16
CA LEU A 37 -13.98 0.42 -2.80
C LEU A 37 -13.28 1.70 -2.31
N GLN A 38 -13.97 2.83 -2.27
CA GLN A 38 -13.40 4.08 -1.73
C GLN A 38 -12.98 3.94 -0.26
N ALA A 39 -13.82 3.31 0.56
CA ALA A 39 -13.51 3.07 1.96
C ALA A 39 -12.34 2.09 2.16
N HIS A 40 -12.24 1.05 1.33
CA HIS A 40 -11.12 0.10 1.37
C HIS A 40 -9.83 0.69 0.78
N LEU A 41 -9.91 1.50 -0.28
CA LEU A 41 -8.77 2.23 -0.83
C LEU A 41 -8.26 3.31 0.13
N ALA A 42 -9.14 3.98 0.88
CA ALA A 42 -8.75 4.91 1.94
C ALA A 42 -8.17 4.22 3.19
N ARG A 43 -8.50 2.94 3.40
CA ARG A 43 -7.97 2.10 4.49
C ARG A 43 -6.72 1.33 4.12
N LEU A 44 -6.41 1.18 2.84
CA LEU A 44 -5.05 0.87 2.42
C LEU A 44 -4.25 2.06 2.92
N GLU A 45 -3.36 1.81 3.88
CA GLU A 45 -2.38 2.76 4.37
C GLU A 45 -1.49 3.15 3.19
N LEU A 46 -2.02 4.04 2.35
CA LEU A 46 -1.30 4.80 1.36
C LEU A 46 -0.42 5.73 2.18
N VAL A 47 0.66 5.16 2.74
CA VAL A 47 1.83 5.93 3.13
C VAL A 47 2.15 6.72 1.89
N SER A 48 1.96 8.04 1.97
CA SER A 48 2.24 8.89 0.83
C SER A 48 3.67 8.59 0.42
N ARG A 49 3.95 8.55 -0.88
CA ARG A 49 5.33 8.32 -1.36
C ARG A 49 6.33 9.26 -0.65
N VAL A 50 5.86 10.45 -0.27
CA VAL A 50 6.59 11.44 0.54
C VAL A 50 6.92 10.95 1.96
N GLU A 51 5.98 10.31 2.66
CA GLU A 51 6.18 9.79 4.01
C GLU A 51 7.10 8.56 4.00
N PHE A 52 6.98 7.71 2.98
CA PHE A 52 7.88 6.58 2.78
C PHE A 52 9.32 7.06 2.54
N ASP A 53 9.50 8.02 1.63
CA ASP A 53 10.82 8.58 1.33
C ASP A 53 11.44 9.27 2.57
N ALA A 54 10.64 9.94 3.39
CA ALA A 54 11.09 10.55 4.65
C ALA A 54 11.56 9.49 5.66
N GLN A 55 10.83 8.38 5.80
CA GLN A 55 11.25 7.27 6.68
C GLN A 55 12.52 6.60 6.17
N ALA A 56 12.65 6.41 4.86
CA ALA A 56 13.85 5.85 4.24
C ALA A 56 15.09 6.73 4.49
N GLU A 57 14.95 8.05 4.41
CA GLU A 57 16.04 8.99 4.70
C GLU A 57 16.46 8.93 6.18
N ILE A 58 15.50 8.85 7.10
CA ILE A 58 15.79 8.69 8.54
C ILE A 58 16.55 7.38 8.77
N LEU A 59 16.16 6.30 8.10
CA LEU A 59 16.81 4.99 8.21
C LEU A 59 18.26 5.06 7.70
N LEU A 60 18.50 5.74 6.58
CA LEU A 60 19.84 5.90 6.02
C LEU A 60 20.77 6.66 6.97
N ARG A 61 20.28 7.75 7.57
CA ARG A 61 21.02 8.48 8.62
C ARG A 61 21.28 7.64 9.87
N ALA A 62 20.37 6.74 10.22
CA ALA A 62 20.57 5.82 11.34
C ALA A 62 21.67 4.80 11.03
N GLN A 63 21.72 4.26 9.81
CA GLN A 63 22.79 3.36 9.37
C GLN A 63 24.16 4.05 9.42
N GLU A 64 24.26 5.29 8.93
CA GLU A 64 25.51 6.06 9.01
C GLU A 64 26.00 6.25 10.45
N LYS A 65 25.08 6.58 11.36
CA LYS A 65 25.40 6.73 12.79
C LYS A 65 25.83 5.40 13.42
N LEU A 66 25.20 4.28 13.04
CA LEU A 66 25.61 2.95 13.49
C LEU A 66 27.04 2.65 13.07
N VAL A 67 27.41 2.88 11.81
CA VAL A 67 28.78 2.65 11.32
C VAL A 67 29.80 3.47 12.10
N ILE A 68 29.50 4.74 12.41
CA ILE A 68 30.39 5.60 13.21
C ILE A 68 30.55 5.05 14.63
N LEU A 69 29.46 4.59 15.25
CA LEU A 69 29.48 4.03 16.60
C LEU A 69 30.23 2.70 16.65
N GLU A 70 30.02 1.81 15.67
CA GLU A 70 30.76 0.56 15.52
C GLU A 70 32.27 0.82 15.37
N LYS A 71 32.65 1.80 14.54
CA LYS A 71 34.05 2.18 14.39
C LYS A 71 34.65 2.68 15.70
N ARG A 72 33.96 3.58 16.41
CA ARG A 72 34.41 4.08 17.72
C ARG A 72 34.52 2.97 18.75
N LEU A 73 33.59 2.02 18.74
CA LEU A 73 33.64 0.87 19.63
C LEU A 73 34.87 0.02 19.32
N SER A 74 35.13 -0.27 18.06
CA SER A 74 36.31 -1.02 17.63
C SER A 74 37.62 -0.33 18.04
N GLU A 75 37.72 0.99 17.84
CA GLU A 75 38.90 1.78 18.28
C GLU A 75 39.08 1.71 19.82
N LEU A 76 38.00 1.79 20.59
CA LEU A 76 38.05 1.67 22.05
C LEU A 76 38.40 0.25 22.51
N GLU A 77 37.91 -0.76 21.82
CA GLU A 77 38.25 -2.17 22.09
C GLU A 77 39.71 -2.46 21.79
N GLU A 78 40.27 -1.92 20.70
CA GLU A 78 41.71 -2.00 20.38
C GLU A 78 42.56 -1.32 21.46
N ILE A 79 42.24 -0.07 21.83
CA ILE A 79 42.97 0.66 22.89
C ILE A 79 42.95 -0.12 24.21
N LYS A 80 41.80 -0.70 24.56
CA LYS A 80 41.66 -1.50 25.78
C LYS A 80 42.47 -2.79 25.71
N SER A 81 42.49 -3.47 24.57
CA SER A 81 43.28 -4.68 24.34
C SER A 81 44.78 -4.39 24.47
N ASP A 82 45.25 -3.30 23.86
CA ASP A 82 46.64 -2.85 23.93
C ASP A 82 47.08 -2.46 25.34
N GLN A 83 46.18 -1.87 26.14
CA GLN A 83 46.47 -1.56 27.55
C GLN A 83 46.60 -2.82 28.41
N ILE A 84 45.85 -3.88 28.11
CA ILE A 84 45.93 -5.14 28.85
C ILE A 84 47.23 -5.88 28.51
N LEU A 85 47.66 -5.85 27.24
CA LEU A 85 48.91 -6.47 26.79
C LEU A 85 50.17 -5.75 27.31
N ASN A 86 50.11 -4.43 27.54
CA ASN A 86 51.22 -3.66 28.10
C ASN A 86 51.29 -3.67 29.64
N GLN A 87 50.33 -4.30 30.32
CA GLN A 87 50.28 -4.42 31.79
C GLN A 87 50.63 -5.83 32.30
N THR A 88 50.94 -6.78 31.40
CA THR A 88 51.43 -8.13 31.75
C THR A 88 52.90 -8.26 31.39
#